data_AF-A0A2G6CIK5-F1
#
_entry.id   AF-A0A2G6CIK5-F1
#
_cell.length_a   1.000
_cell.length_b   1.000
_cell.length_c   1.000
_cell.angle_alpha   90.00
_cell.angle_beta   90.00
_cell.angle_gamma   90.00
#
_symmetry.space_group_name_H-M   'P 1'
#
loop_
_entity.id
_entity.type
_entity.pdbx_description
1 polymer ?
#
loop_
_entity_poly.entity_id
_entity_poly.type
_entity_poly.pdbx_seq_one_letter_code
_entity_poly.pdbx_strand_id
1 'polypeptide(L)'
;MVSEPVWSLGLVPRAGGLVSAARILSDGERIYDLGTGFESEPEFLETEAALIGLGRGQVGDAVLELDAGALAERLGRPVVAEFHVADLELGGRGAPIGAFFYHALVRFLEIGEVLRVQTDEGGLWIDPRDSDPLQAVRLAVSEPDPELCLVTHGRRFDWPGELVRIEDIDLEPEFLPAHAMAFLALRTAAGLPTSGPATTGVSAAVGGGVMYQPF
;
A
#
# COMPACT_ATOMS: atom_id res chain seq x y z
N MET A 1 -21.03 6.34 -6.73
CA MET A 1 -20.43 7.00 -7.91
C MET A 1 -19.07 6.38 -8.07
N VAL A 2 -18.76 5.76 -9.21
CA VAL A 2 -17.37 5.38 -9.50
C VAL A 2 -16.66 6.70 -9.79
N SER A 3 -15.74 7.13 -8.93
CA SER A 3 -14.91 8.30 -9.19
C SER A 3 -14.01 7.98 -10.39
N GLU A 4 -13.85 8.93 -11.31
CA GLU A 4 -12.89 8.77 -12.40
C GLU A 4 -11.49 8.49 -11.81
N PRO A 5 -10.64 7.66 -12.45
CA PRO A 5 -9.29 7.42 -11.99
C PRO A 5 -8.51 8.73 -11.91
N VAL A 6 -7.79 8.93 -10.81
CA VAL A 6 -6.97 10.12 -10.60
C VAL A 6 -5.55 9.72 -10.22
N TRP A 7 -4.59 10.60 -10.56
CA TRP A 7 -3.22 10.43 -10.12
C TRP A 7 -3.09 10.72 -8.63
N SER A 8 -2.51 9.78 -7.90
CA SER A 8 -2.10 9.93 -6.50
C SER A 8 -0.59 9.74 -6.39
N LEU A 9 0.05 10.45 -5.47
CA LEU A 9 1.48 10.33 -5.17
C LEU A 9 1.63 9.74 -3.77
N GLY A 10 2.32 8.61 -3.64
CA GLY A 10 2.64 8.06 -2.33
C GLY A 10 4.06 8.41 -1.93
N LEU A 11 4.27 8.61 -0.65
CA LEU A 11 5.53 9.02 -0.04
C LEU A 11 5.82 8.14 1.17
N VAL A 12 7.04 7.62 1.25
CA VAL A 12 7.54 6.84 2.39
C VAL A 12 8.91 7.40 2.79
N PRO A 13 9.09 7.86 4.04
CA PRO A 13 10.39 8.30 4.54
C PRO A 13 11.45 7.21 4.43
N ARG A 14 12.68 7.61 4.09
CA ARG A 14 13.85 6.73 3.96
C ARG A 14 15.00 7.25 4.83
N ALA A 15 16.04 6.43 4.94
CA ALA A 15 17.25 6.81 5.65
C ALA A 15 17.89 8.04 5.00
N GLY A 16 18.55 8.87 5.81
CA GLY A 16 19.28 10.04 5.30
C GLY A 16 18.41 11.25 4.95
N GLY A 17 17.13 11.28 5.33
CA GLY A 17 16.23 12.42 5.09
C GLY A 17 15.40 12.31 3.81
N LEU A 18 15.78 11.40 2.92
CA LEU A 18 15.10 11.16 1.66
C LEU A 18 13.68 10.62 1.85
N VAL A 19 12.88 10.77 0.81
CA VAL A 19 11.57 10.15 0.64
C VAL A 19 11.55 9.35 -0.65
N SER A 20 11.11 8.10 -0.53
CA SER A 20 10.69 7.29 -1.67
C SER A 20 9.31 7.75 -2.09
N ALA A 21 9.15 8.07 -3.38
CA ALA A 21 7.97 8.64 -3.96
C ALA A 21 7.54 7.82 -5.17
N ALA A 22 6.24 7.53 -5.31
CA ALA A 22 5.73 6.80 -6.45
C ALA A 22 4.30 7.19 -6.81
N ARG A 23 4.00 7.24 -8.10
CA ARG A 23 2.69 7.66 -8.61
C ARG A 23 1.83 6.46 -8.98
N ILE A 24 0.52 6.59 -8.76
CA ILE A 24 -0.46 5.60 -9.22
C ILE A 24 -1.67 6.30 -9.83
N LEU A 25 -2.19 5.77 -10.94
CA LEU A 25 -3.48 6.16 -11.48
C LEU A 25 -4.52 5.13 -11.02
N SER A 26 -5.45 5.55 -10.18
CA SER A 26 -6.39 4.65 -9.53
C SER A 26 -7.70 5.36 -9.16
N ASP A 27 -8.78 4.58 -9.03
CA ASP A 27 -10.06 5.02 -8.47
C ASP A 27 -10.24 4.57 -7.00
N GLY A 28 -9.19 4.01 -6.38
CA GLY A 28 -9.22 3.40 -5.06
C GLY A 28 -9.65 1.92 -5.06
N GLU A 29 -10.29 1.41 -6.11
CA GLU A 29 -10.63 -0.01 -6.24
C GLU A 29 -9.66 -0.75 -7.15
N ARG A 30 -9.27 -0.11 -8.26
CA ARG A 30 -8.42 -0.67 -9.32
C ARG A 30 -7.22 0.22 -9.58
N ILE A 31 -6.16 -0.39 -10.06
CA ILE A 31 -4.99 0.30 -10.61
C ILE A 31 -5.16 0.33 -12.12
N TYR A 32 -4.93 1.50 -12.73
CA TYR A 32 -4.99 1.71 -14.17
C TYR A 32 -3.61 1.99 -14.75
N ASP A 33 -2.71 2.55 -13.94
CA ASP A 33 -1.32 2.79 -14.31
C ASP A 33 -0.44 2.84 -13.04
N LEU A 34 0.78 2.32 -13.14
CA LEU A 34 1.84 2.45 -12.14
C LEU A 34 2.87 3.41 -12.71
N GLY A 35 2.90 4.63 -12.16
CA GLY A 35 3.93 5.60 -12.52
C GLY A 35 5.29 5.22 -11.93
N THR A 36 6.34 5.79 -12.51
CA THR A 36 7.73 5.58 -12.07
C THR A 36 7.95 6.06 -10.63
N GLY A 37 8.71 5.29 -9.87
CA GLY A 37 9.18 5.67 -8.55
C GLY A 37 10.48 6.48 -8.61
N PHE A 38 10.73 7.29 -7.58
CA PHE A 38 11.96 8.03 -7.43
C PHE A 38 12.22 8.36 -5.96
N GLU A 39 13.48 8.62 -5.61
CA GLU A 39 13.84 9.18 -4.31
C GLU A 39 14.17 10.66 -4.45
N SER A 40 13.76 11.45 -3.46
CA SER A 40 14.09 12.88 -3.41
C SER A 40 14.12 13.37 -1.98
N GLU A 41 14.75 14.52 -1.73
CA GLU A 41 14.51 15.23 -0.47
C GLU A 41 13.09 15.82 -0.49
N PRO A 42 12.38 15.89 0.65
CA PRO A 42 11.02 16.36 0.69
C PRO A 42 10.82 17.73 0.04
N GLU A 43 11.78 18.66 0.17
CA GLU A 43 11.75 20.03 -0.40
C GLU A 43 11.78 20.10 -1.93
N PHE A 44 12.27 19.07 -2.62
CA PHE A 44 12.37 19.04 -4.08
C PHE A 44 11.23 18.26 -4.74
N LEU A 45 10.23 17.83 -3.96
CA LEU A 45 9.03 17.19 -4.49
C LEU A 45 8.15 18.20 -5.22
N GLU A 46 8.11 18.08 -6.55
CA GLU A 46 7.08 18.70 -7.39
C GLU A 46 5.95 17.68 -7.64
N THR A 47 4.68 18.10 -7.59
CA THR A 47 3.57 17.15 -7.75
C THR A 47 2.32 17.71 -8.43
N GLU A 48 1.89 16.98 -9.45
CA GLU A 48 0.62 17.18 -10.15
C GLU A 48 -0.49 16.24 -9.65
N ALA A 49 -0.23 15.46 -8.60
CA ALA A 49 -1.19 14.49 -8.08
C ALA A 49 -2.40 15.17 -7.45
N ALA A 50 -3.57 14.51 -7.58
CA ALA A 50 -4.81 14.92 -6.94
C ALA A 50 -4.78 14.69 -5.42
N LEU A 51 -4.07 13.66 -4.98
CA LEU A 51 -3.97 13.25 -3.58
C LEU A 51 -2.57 12.73 -3.28
N ILE A 52 -2.15 12.86 -2.02
CA ILE A 52 -0.87 12.35 -1.55
C ILE A 52 -1.10 11.35 -0.42
N GLY A 53 -0.49 10.17 -0.49
CA GLY A 53 -0.47 9.21 0.61
C GLY A 53 0.86 9.21 1.33
N LEU A 54 0.88 9.47 2.63
CA LEU A 54 2.09 9.53 3.43
C LEU A 54 2.17 8.33 4.40
N GLY A 55 3.12 7.45 4.13
CA GLY A 55 3.45 6.33 4.99
C GLY A 55 4.49 6.67 6.05
N ARG A 56 4.64 5.78 7.02
CA ARG A 56 5.78 5.80 7.95
C ARG A 56 6.96 5.07 7.31
N GLY A 57 8.17 5.56 7.56
CA GLY A 57 9.41 4.89 7.14
C GLY A 57 10.07 4.23 8.34
N GLN A 58 10.59 3.02 8.17
CA GLN A 58 11.43 2.38 9.19
C GLN A 58 12.88 2.28 8.70
N VAL A 59 13.82 2.72 9.54
CA VAL A 59 15.27 2.68 9.29
C VAL A 59 15.96 2.01 10.47
N GLY A 60 16.33 0.74 10.29
CA GLY A 60 16.73 -0.11 11.41
C GLY A 60 15.58 -0.25 12.41
N ASP A 61 15.86 0.00 13.69
CA ASP A 61 14.86 -0.01 14.77
C ASP A 61 14.12 1.33 14.94
N ALA A 62 14.47 2.37 14.16
CA ALA A 62 13.90 3.71 14.28
C ALA A 62 12.80 3.95 13.25
N VAL A 63 11.70 4.57 13.68
CA VAL A 63 10.62 5.04 12.79
C VAL A 63 10.88 6.52 12.47
N LEU A 64 10.93 6.83 11.17
CA LEU A 64 10.89 8.20 10.65
C LEU A 64 9.46 8.60 10.30
N GLU A 65 9.07 9.78 10.76
CA GLU A 65 7.74 10.35 10.55
C GLU A 65 7.87 11.77 9.99
N LEU A 66 7.06 12.07 8.97
CA LEU A 66 6.89 13.41 8.43
C LEU A 66 5.57 13.98 8.91
N ASP A 67 5.53 15.28 9.19
CA ASP A 67 4.29 15.96 9.57
C ASP A 67 3.39 16.11 8.34
N ALA A 68 2.26 15.38 8.35
CA ALA A 68 1.32 15.34 7.24
C ALA A 68 0.65 16.70 6.96
N GLY A 69 0.36 17.47 8.00
CA GLY A 69 -0.24 18.79 7.87
C GLY A 69 0.73 19.79 7.26
N ALA A 70 1.95 19.88 7.79
CA ALA A 70 3.00 20.71 7.24
C ALA A 70 3.36 20.31 5.80
N LEU A 71 3.30 19.01 5.48
CA LEU A 71 3.49 18.52 4.12
C LEU A 71 2.36 18.94 3.19
N ALA A 72 1.10 18.86 3.65
CA ALA A 72 -0.06 19.31 2.88
C ALA A 72 0.05 20.80 2.53
N GLU A 73 0.38 21.64 3.52
CA GLU A 73 0.62 23.07 3.33
C GLU A 73 1.72 23.34 2.31
N ARG A 74 2.86 22.67 2.48
CA ARG A 74 4.04 22.90 1.65
C ARG A 74 3.82 22.48 0.19
N LEU A 75 3.09 21.40 -0.04
CA LEU A 75 2.81 20.87 -1.38
C LEU A 75 1.55 21.47 -2.00
N GLY A 76 0.72 22.17 -1.22
CA GLY A 76 -0.56 22.71 -1.68
C GLY A 76 -1.54 21.61 -2.15
N ARG A 77 -1.43 20.41 -1.57
CA ARG A 77 -2.23 19.23 -1.95
C ARG A 77 -2.76 18.53 -0.71
N PRO A 78 -3.94 17.89 -0.79
CA PRO A 78 -4.41 17.06 0.31
C PRO A 78 -3.45 15.88 0.54
N VAL A 79 -3.13 15.61 1.80
CA VAL A 79 -2.29 14.50 2.24
C VAL A 79 -3.11 13.57 3.12
N VAL A 80 -3.05 12.28 2.87
CA VAL A 80 -3.63 11.24 3.74
C VAL A 80 -2.47 10.53 4.44
N ALA A 81 -2.52 10.47 5.77
CA ALA A 81 -1.52 9.78 6.58
C ALA A 81 -2.19 8.86 7.61
N GLU A 82 -1.43 8.22 8.51
CA GLU A 82 -1.97 7.51 9.68
C GLU A 82 -2.92 6.34 9.33
N PHE A 83 -2.66 5.65 8.23
CA PHE A 83 -3.52 4.58 7.72
C PHE A 83 -3.85 3.45 8.71
N HIS A 84 -2.97 3.20 9.69
CA HIS A 84 -3.11 2.12 10.67
C HIS A 84 -3.88 2.52 11.95
N VAL A 85 -4.07 3.82 12.23
CA VAL A 85 -4.57 4.29 13.53
C VAL A 85 -5.96 3.73 13.84
N ALA A 86 -6.91 3.87 12.92
CA ALA A 86 -8.27 3.38 13.09
C ALA A 86 -8.33 1.85 13.26
N ASP A 87 -7.44 1.11 12.58
CA ASP A 87 -7.36 -0.35 12.70
C ASP A 87 -6.92 -0.76 14.11
N LEU A 88 -5.86 -0.13 14.63
CA LEU A 88 -5.35 -0.37 15.98
C LEU A 88 -6.38 -0.01 17.07
N GLU A 89 -7.05 1.13 16.94
CA GLU A 89 -8.09 1.56 17.89
C GLU A 89 -9.26 0.57 17.99
N LEU A 90 -9.55 -0.14 16.89
CA LEU A 90 -10.58 -1.17 16.81
C LEU A 90 -10.06 -2.59 17.10
N GLY A 91 -8.83 -2.71 17.60
CA GLY A 91 -8.24 -3.97 18.07
C GLY A 91 -7.58 -4.82 16.98
N GLY A 92 -7.40 -4.27 15.77
CA GLY A 92 -6.56 -4.87 14.75
C GLY A 92 -5.06 -4.68 15.03
N ARG A 93 -4.22 -5.28 14.19
CA ARG A 93 -2.75 -5.21 14.32
C ARG A 93 -2.13 -3.98 13.65
N GLY A 94 -2.88 -3.25 12.82
CA GLY A 94 -2.39 -2.12 12.03
C GLY A 94 -1.54 -2.51 10.81
N ALA A 95 -1.27 -3.80 10.61
CA ALA A 95 -0.39 -4.33 9.56
C ALA A 95 -0.84 -5.73 9.09
N PRO A 96 -0.54 -6.12 7.85
CA PRO A 96 0.13 -5.33 6.80
C PRO A 96 -0.80 -4.25 6.21
N ILE A 97 -0.27 -3.03 6.09
CA ILE A 97 -1.02 -1.82 5.74
C ILE A 97 -1.41 -1.81 4.26
N GLY A 98 -0.53 -2.36 3.40
CA GLY A 98 -0.70 -2.41 1.95
C GLY A 98 -1.56 -3.56 1.44
N ALA A 99 -2.26 -4.29 2.31
CA ALA A 99 -2.90 -5.56 1.94
C ALA A 99 -3.83 -5.48 0.72
N PHE A 100 -4.66 -4.43 0.67
CA PHE A 100 -5.58 -4.23 -0.45
C PHE A 100 -4.91 -3.64 -1.69
N PHE A 101 -3.79 -2.93 -1.54
CA PHE A 101 -2.95 -2.53 -2.66
C PHE A 101 -2.39 -3.77 -3.36
N TYR A 102 -1.83 -4.73 -2.62
CA TYR A 102 -1.26 -5.93 -3.25
C TYR A 102 -2.31 -6.78 -3.97
N HIS A 103 -3.56 -6.80 -3.50
CA HIS A 103 -4.66 -7.42 -4.25
C HIS A 103 -4.96 -6.69 -5.56
N ALA A 104 -5.03 -5.36 -5.53
CA ALA A 104 -5.22 -4.57 -6.74
C ALA A 104 -4.04 -4.70 -7.71
N LEU A 105 -2.81 -4.78 -7.20
CA LEU A 105 -1.58 -4.96 -7.96
C LEU A 105 -1.56 -6.29 -8.69
N VAL A 106 -1.82 -7.41 -7.99
CA VAL A 106 -1.90 -8.73 -8.61
C VAL A 106 -2.93 -8.77 -9.74
N ARG A 107 -4.09 -8.13 -9.52
CA ARG A 107 -5.14 -8.04 -10.54
C ARG A 107 -4.74 -7.16 -11.71
N PHE A 108 -4.01 -6.07 -11.48
CA PHE A 108 -3.46 -5.19 -12.51
C PHE A 108 -2.42 -5.90 -13.37
N LEU A 109 -1.61 -6.76 -12.75
CA LEU A 109 -0.63 -7.62 -13.43
C LEU A 109 -1.27 -8.83 -14.14
N GLU A 110 -2.61 -8.93 -14.12
CA GLU A 110 -3.38 -10.02 -14.74
C GLU A 110 -3.00 -11.43 -14.25
N ILE A 111 -2.46 -11.55 -13.05
CA ILE A 111 -2.15 -12.84 -12.43
C ILE A 111 -3.48 -13.50 -12.02
N GLY A 112 -3.76 -14.68 -12.55
CA GLY A 112 -5.03 -15.39 -12.36
C GLY A 112 -5.02 -16.41 -11.22
N GLU A 113 -3.84 -16.81 -10.78
CA GLU A 113 -3.63 -17.81 -9.73
C GLU A 113 -3.72 -17.20 -8.32
N VAL A 114 -4.15 -18.02 -7.36
CA VAL A 114 -4.01 -17.69 -5.94
C VAL A 114 -2.54 -17.75 -5.57
N LEU A 115 -2.00 -16.65 -5.05
CA LEU A 115 -0.60 -16.55 -4.67
C LEU A 115 -0.43 -16.05 -3.24
N ARG A 116 0.79 -16.19 -2.73
CA ARG A 116 1.22 -15.53 -1.51
C ARG A 116 2.11 -14.34 -1.87
N VAL A 117 1.78 -13.18 -1.33
CA VAL A 117 2.63 -11.97 -1.36
C VAL A 117 3.29 -11.86 0.00
N GLN A 118 4.62 -11.83 0.02
CA GLN A 118 5.39 -11.68 1.24
C GLN A 118 5.91 -10.26 1.34
N THR A 119 5.54 -9.50 2.37
CA THR A 119 6.00 -8.13 2.60
C THR A 119 6.90 -8.06 3.84
N ASP A 120 7.52 -6.89 4.05
CA ASP A 120 8.24 -6.53 5.28
C ASP A 120 7.33 -6.49 6.52
N GLU A 121 6.03 -6.29 6.32
CA GLU A 121 4.98 -6.34 7.35
C GLU A 121 4.33 -7.74 7.54
N GLY A 122 4.69 -8.74 6.71
CA GLY A 122 4.21 -10.12 6.81
C GLY A 122 3.65 -10.70 5.52
N GLY A 123 3.11 -11.92 5.60
CA GLY A 123 2.59 -12.65 4.44
C GLY A 123 1.07 -12.45 4.21
N LEU A 124 0.67 -12.42 2.94
CA LEU A 124 -0.72 -12.34 2.49
C LEU A 124 -1.03 -13.42 1.46
N TRP A 125 -2.08 -14.21 1.66
CA TRP A 125 -2.72 -14.97 0.59
C TRP A 125 -3.70 -14.07 -0.15
N ILE A 126 -3.61 -14.08 -1.49
CA ILE A 126 -4.42 -13.26 -2.37
C ILE A 126 -5.08 -14.16 -3.41
N ASP A 127 -6.43 -14.13 -3.46
CA ASP A 127 -7.21 -14.70 -4.54
C ASP A 127 -7.61 -13.59 -5.53
N PRO A 128 -6.90 -13.41 -6.65
CA PRO A 128 -7.17 -12.31 -7.57
C PRO A 128 -8.47 -12.48 -8.36
N ARG A 129 -9.14 -13.64 -8.29
CA ARG A 129 -10.38 -13.90 -9.02
C ARG A 129 -11.57 -13.20 -8.37
N ASP A 130 -11.52 -13.01 -7.05
CA ASP A 130 -12.51 -12.22 -6.33
C ASP A 130 -12.13 -10.73 -6.42
N SER A 131 -13.09 -9.88 -6.78
CA SER A 131 -12.89 -8.45 -6.88
C SER A 131 -13.04 -7.73 -5.55
N ASP A 132 -13.65 -8.34 -4.53
CA ASP A 132 -13.75 -7.76 -3.20
C ASP A 132 -12.49 -8.10 -2.38
N PRO A 133 -11.62 -7.11 -2.06
CA PRO A 133 -10.42 -7.36 -1.28
C PRO A 133 -10.71 -7.92 0.13
N LEU A 134 -11.88 -7.63 0.71
CA LEU A 134 -12.29 -8.18 2.01
C LEU A 134 -12.51 -9.69 1.97
N GLN A 135 -12.79 -10.25 0.78
CA GLN A 135 -12.94 -11.69 0.58
C GLN A 135 -11.66 -12.33 0.01
N ALA A 136 -10.97 -11.59 -0.86
CA ALA A 136 -9.81 -12.07 -1.60
C ALA A 136 -8.53 -12.19 -0.77
N VAL A 137 -8.37 -11.35 0.27
CA VAL A 137 -7.10 -11.23 1.00
C VAL A 137 -7.19 -11.86 2.38
N ARG A 138 -6.20 -12.68 2.73
CA ARG A 138 -6.08 -13.36 4.03
C ARG A 138 -4.63 -13.27 4.53
N LEU A 139 -4.42 -13.06 5.83
CA LEU A 139 -3.10 -13.21 6.44
C LEU A 139 -2.56 -14.62 6.21
N ALA A 140 -1.35 -14.70 5.65
CA ALA A 140 -0.55 -15.90 5.68
C ALA A 140 0.28 -15.85 6.96
N VAL A 141 -0.02 -16.72 7.93
CA VAL A 141 0.82 -16.84 9.14
C VAL A 141 2.18 -17.40 8.71
N SER A 142 3.20 -16.54 8.70
CA SER A 142 4.59 -16.87 8.38
C SER A 142 5.55 -15.95 9.11
N GLU A 143 6.83 -16.34 9.21
CA GLU A 143 7.88 -15.39 9.58
C GLU A 143 8.02 -14.32 8.48
N PRO A 144 8.33 -13.06 8.84
CA PRO A 144 8.59 -11.99 7.87
C PRO A 144 9.86 -12.30 7.05
N ASP A 145 9.83 -12.00 5.75
CA ASP A 145 10.94 -12.16 4.82
C ASP A 145 11.37 -10.76 4.31
N PRO A 146 12.66 -10.40 4.32
CA PRO A 146 13.14 -9.10 3.88
C PRO A 146 13.00 -8.85 2.36
N GLU A 147 12.80 -9.88 1.52
CA GLU A 147 12.57 -9.70 0.08
C GLU A 147 11.07 -9.83 -0.25
N LEU A 148 10.49 -8.79 -0.88
CA LEU A 148 9.12 -8.86 -1.37
C LEU A 148 9.04 -9.88 -2.51
N CYS A 149 8.32 -10.98 -2.27
CA CYS A 149 8.24 -12.09 -3.19
C CYS A 149 6.78 -12.42 -3.53
N LEU A 150 6.49 -12.65 -4.82
CA LEU A 150 5.24 -13.23 -5.30
C LEU A 150 5.45 -14.75 -5.43
N VAL A 151 4.80 -15.53 -4.58
CA VAL A 151 4.91 -16.99 -4.62
C VAL A 151 3.68 -17.55 -5.31
N THR A 152 3.83 -17.91 -6.58
CA THR A 152 2.78 -18.57 -7.37
C THR A 152 2.68 -20.03 -6.94
N HIS A 153 1.46 -20.56 -6.94
CA HIS A 153 1.05 -21.71 -6.14
C HIS A 153 1.88 -23.01 -6.34
N GLY A 154 2.14 -23.70 -5.22
CA GLY A 154 2.01 -25.16 -5.09
C GLY A 154 0.77 -25.45 -4.22
N ARG A 155 -0.07 -26.43 -4.58
CA ARG A 155 -1.39 -26.69 -3.95
C ARG A 155 -1.36 -26.70 -2.42
N ARG A 156 -2.23 -25.88 -1.81
CA ARG A 156 -2.80 -25.97 -0.44
C ARG A 156 -1.86 -26.64 0.59
N PHE A 157 -1.12 -25.79 1.32
CA PHE A 157 -0.26 -26.10 2.48
C PHE A 157 1.14 -26.71 2.20
N ASP A 158 1.56 -26.93 0.96
CA ASP A 158 2.94 -27.35 0.67
C ASP A 158 3.75 -26.26 -0.06
N TRP A 159 4.78 -25.79 0.63
CA TRP A 159 5.86 -24.92 0.13
C TRP A 159 6.98 -25.78 -0.48
N PRO A 160 7.62 -25.41 -1.62
CA PRO A 160 7.45 -24.16 -2.38
C PRO A 160 6.79 -24.36 -3.76
N GLY A 161 5.97 -23.38 -4.17
CA GLY A 161 5.64 -23.15 -5.59
C GLY A 161 6.76 -22.36 -6.30
N GLU A 162 6.49 -21.85 -7.50
CA GLU A 162 7.46 -21.04 -8.25
C GLU A 162 7.54 -19.63 -7.64
N LEU A 163 8.74 -19.30 -7.16
CA LEU A 163 9.09 -17.97 -6.65
C LEU A 163 9.27 -17.01 -7.82
N VAL A 164 8.45 -15.97 -7.88
CA VAL A 164 8.60 -14.87 -8.82
C VAL A 164 8.99 -13.64 -8.03
N ARG A 165 10.16 -13.07 -8.34
CA ARG A 165 10.57 -11.82 -7.71
C ARG A 165 9.85 -10.64 -8.36
N ILE A 166 9.67 -9.56 -7.60
CA ILE A 166 9.08 -8.33 -8.12
C ILE A 166 9.93 -7.74 -9.25
N GLU A 167 11.26 -7.84 -9.14
CA GLU A 167 12.17 -7.35 -10.17
C GLU A 167 12.08 -8.17 -11.48
N ASP A 168 11.65 -9.43 -11.41
CA ASP A 168 11.49 -10.30 -12.58
C ASP A 168 10.24 -9.93 -13.42
N ILE A 169 9.38 -9.04 -12.91
CA ILE A 169 8.16 -8.57 -13.57
C ILE A 169 8.19 -7.05 -13.82
N ASP A 170 9.39 -6.48 -13.99
CA ASP A 170 9.63 -5.08 -14.31
C ASP A 170 9.04 -4.08 -13.29
N LEU A 171 8.95 -4.49 -12.02
CA LEU A 171 8.58 -3.64 -10.91
C LEU A 171 9.77 -3.38 -9.99
N GLU A 172 9.76 -2.21 -9.35
CA GLU A 172 10.81 -1.77 -8.42
C GLU A 172 10.31 -1.93 -6.97
N PRO A 173 10.75 -2.98 -6.23
CA PRO A 173 10.23 -3.29 -4.91
C PRO A 173 10.43 -2.15 -3.88
N GLU A 174 11.47 -1.34 -4.04
CA GLU A 174 11.75 -0.18 -3.20
C GLU A 174 10.66 0.91 -3.29
N PHE A 175 9.89 0.95 -4.37
CA PHE A 175 8.84 1.96 -4.59
C PHE A 175 7.43 1.43 -4.31
N LEU A 176 7.24 0.10 -4.21
CA LEU A 176 5.93 -0.49 -3.93
C LEU A 176 5.28 -0.01 -2.62
N PRO A 177 6.01 0.21 -1.51
CA PRO A 177 5.42 0.85 -0.33
C PRO A 177 4.86 2.24 -0.62
N ALA A 178 5.54 3.03 -1.46
CA ALA A 178 5.04 4.33 -1.88
C ALA A 178 3.79 4.17 -2.78
N HIS A 179 3.78 3.27 -3.77
CA HIS A 179 2.56 2.98 -4.54
C HIS A 179 1.39 2.55 -3.64
N ALA A 180 1.66 1.74 -2.60
CA ALA A 180 0.66 1.32 -1.62
C ALA A 180 0.06 2.52 -0.88
N MET A 181 0.88 3.45 -0.41
CA MET A 181 0.39 4.67 0.26
C MET A 181 -0.46 5.52 -0.68
N ALA A 182 -0.02 5.68 -1.93
CA ALA A 182 -0.77 6.40 -2.96
C ALA A 182 -2.17 5.80 -3.19
N PHE A 183 -2.24 4.48 -3.27
CA PHE A 183 -3.47 3.72 -3.46
C PHE A 183 -4.40 3.78 -2.24
N LEU A 184 -3.85 3.62 -1.03
CA LEU A 184 -4.64 3.71 0.20
C LEU A 184 -5.20 5.11 0.41
N ALA A 185 -4.46 6.17 0.06
CA ALA A 185 -4.99 7.53 0.11
C ALA A 185 -6.27 7.67 -0.74
N LEU A 186 -6.27 7.10 -1.94
CA LEU A 186 -7.45 7.11 -2.82
C LEU A 186 -8.60 6.29 -2.23
N ARG A 187 -8.31 5.15 -1.58
CA ARG A 187 -9.33 4.38 -0.84
C ARG A 187 -9.95 5.19 0.29
N THR A 188 -9.14 5.86 1.10
CA THR A 188 -9.61 6.75 2.15
C THR A 188 -10.51 7.85 1.58
N ALA A 189 -10.08 8.52 0.52
CA ALA A 189 -10.86 9.58 -0.13
C ALA A 189 -12.18 9.06 -0.73
N ALA A 190 -12.21 7.82 -1.21
CA ALA A 190 -13.40 7.16 -1.72
C ALA A 190 -14.32 6.56 -0.62
N GLY A 191 -13.92 6.63 0.66
CA GLY A 191 -14.65 6.01 1.77
C GLY A 191 -14.62 4.48 1.73
N LEU A 192 -13.63 3.90 1.08
CA LEU A 192 -13.44 2.46 0.96
C LEU A 192 -12.62 1.92 2.13
N PRO A 193 -12.86 0.66 2.56
CA PRO A 193 -12.05 0.03 3.61
C PRO A 193 -10.57 -0.05 3.20
N THR A 194 -9.66 0.22 4.12
CA THR A 194 -8.20 0.03 3.92
C THR A 194 -7.68 -1.23 4.61
N SER A 195 -8.45 -1.78 5.57
CA SER A 195 -8.18 -3.06 6.22
C SER A 195 -9.47 -3.82 6.53
N GLY A 196 -9.35 -5.08 6.95
CA GLY A 196 -10.47 -5.86 7.41
C GLY A 196 -10.07 -7.08 8.24
N PRO A 197 -11.06 -7.85 8.73
CA PRO A 197 -10.82 -8.89 9.73
C PRO A 197 -9.80 -9.94 9.32
N ALA A 198 -9.76 -10.27 8.04
CA ALA A 198 -8.86 -11.29 7.55
C ALA A 198 -7.47 -10.77 7.17
N THR A 199 -7.25 -9.45 7.14
CA THR A 199 -5.95 -8.83 6.84
C THR A 199 -5.20 -8.37 8.08
N THR A 200 -5.89 -7.84 9.10
CA THR A 200 -5.23 -7.32 10.32
C THR A 200 -5.76 -7.95 11.60
N GLY A 201 -6.85 -8.72 11.52
CA GLY A 201 -7.55 -9.26 12.70
C GLY A 201 -8.56 -8.30 13.34
N VAL A 202 -8.77 -7.11 12.78
CA VAL A 202 -9.77 -6.15 13.26
C VAL A 202 -11.19 -6.73 13.21
N SER A 203 -12.12 -6.24 14.03
CA SER A 203 -13.45 -6.87 14.17
C SER A 203 -14.41 -6.66 12.98
N ALA A 204 -14.17 -5.65 12.14
CA ALA A 204 -14.99 -5.32 10.97
C ALA A 204 -14.13 -4.67 9.88
N ALA A 205 -14.68 -4.43 8.68
CA ALA A 205 -13.99 -3.62 7.68
C ALA A 205 -13.77 -2.19 8.21
N VAL A 206 -12.55 -1.67 8.05
CA VAL A 206 -12.17 -0.35 8.58
C VAL A 206 -11.66 0.53 7.45
N GLY A 207 -12.19 1.76 7.38
CA GLY A 207 -11.59 2.84 6.60
C GLY A 207 -10.54 3.55 7.44
N GLY A 208 -9.27 3.39 7.08
CA GLY A 208 -8.14 4.05 7.71
C GLY A 208 -7.69 5.28 6.91
N GLY A 209 -6.77 6.03 7.50
CA GLY A 209 -6.20 7.25 6.91
C GLY A 209 -6.89 8.52 7.41
N VAL A 210 -6.08 9.51 7.78
CA VAL A 210 -6.52 10.85 8.18
C VAL A 210 -6.17 11.82 7.06
N MET A 211 -7.17 12.58 6.59
CA MET A 211 -6.99 13.56 5.50
C MET A 211 -6.66 14.94 6.04
N TYR A 212 -5.49 15.43 5.66
CA TYR A 212 -4.96 16.77 5.92
C TYR A 212 -5.16 17.63 4.68
N GLN A 213 -5.88 18.74 4.83
CA GLN A 213 -6.11 19.70 3.75
C GLN A 213 -5.13 20.87 3.89
N PRO A 214 -4.58 21.40 2.78
CA PRO A 214 -3.89 22.68 2.81
C PRO A 214 -4.87 23.82 3.17
N PHE A 215 -4.40 24.87 3.84
CA PHE A 215 -5.19 26.05 4.21
C PHE A 215 -5.53 26.98 3.03
#